data_AF-A0A935I783-F1
#
_entry.id   AF-A0A935I783-F1
#
_cell.length_a   1.000
_cell.length_b   1.000
_cell.length_c   1.000
_cell.angle_alpha   90.00
_cell.angle_beta   90.00
_cell.angle_gamma   90.00
#
_symmetry.space_group_name_H-M   'P 1'
#
loop_
_entity.id
_entity.type
_entity.pdbx_description
1 polymer ?
#
loop_
_entity_poly.entity_id
_entity_poly.type
_entity_poly.pdbx_seq_one_letter_code
_entity_poly.pdbx_strand_id
1 'polypeptide(L)'
;MEVKSAMDHVSVKRYQLMIYYESGYTDELYSLIEAFRSFISKNKKLTESVKLQAGNFIYFIKKLSDVKFRYHSVDKLTIAKLNSELIESEVINKVWPEKIQELE
;
A
#
# COMPACT_ATOMS: atom_id res chain seq x y z
N MET A 1 18.08 -7.82 18.16
CA MET A 1 17.24 -6.73 18.71
C MET A 1 16.93 -5.64 17.68
N GLU A 2 17.85 -5.28 16.79
CA GLU A 2 17.66 -4.19 15.81
C GLU A 2 16.75 -4.48 14.60
N VAL A 3 16.64 -5.74 14.15
CA VAL A 3 15.78 -6.12 13.02
C VAL A 3 14.30 -5.96 13.35
N LYS A 4 13.92 -6.22 14.61
CA LYS A 4 12.55 -6.07 15.12
C LYS A 4 12.05 -4.62 14.98
N SER A 5 12.91 -3.66 15.33
CA SER A 5 12.60 -2.23 15.21
C SER A 5 12.32 -1.80 13.76
N ALA A 6 13.08 -2.28 12.78
CA ALA A 6 12.83 -1.96 11.37
C ALA A 6 11.49 -2.53 10.87
N MET A 7 11.12 -3.73 11.31
CA MET A 7 9.82 -4.36 11.00
C MET A 7 8.66 -3.62 11.66
N ASP A 8 8.84 -3.14 12.89
CA ASP A 8 7.85 -2.34 13.62
C ASP A 8 7.59 -1.01 12.87
N HIS A 9 8.63 -0.37 12.33
CA HIS A 9 8.47 0.84 11.50
C HIS A 9 7.69 0.57 10.20
N VAL A 10 7.91 -0.56 9.53
CA VAL A 10 7.13 -0.97 8.34
C VAL A 10 5.65 -1.14 8.72
N SER A 11 5.39 -1.82 9.84
CA SER A 11 4.03 -2.08 10.33
C SER A 11 3.28 -0.79 10.70
N VAL A 12 3.93 0.12 11.42
CA VAL A 12 3.35 1.42 11.80
C VAL A 12 3.00 2.24 10.56
N LYS A 13 3.93 2.36 9.60
CA LYS A 13 3.69 3.11 8.35
C LYS A 13 2.56 2.50 7.53
N ARG A 14 2.47 1.17 7.49
CA ARG A 14 1.37 0.45 6.84
C ARG A 14 0.02 0.82 7.46
N TYR A 15 -0.10 0.77 8.79
CA TYR A 15 -1.35 1.13 9.48
C TYR A 15 -1.71 2.60 9.30
N GLN A 16 -0.73 3.51 9.36
CA GLN A 16 -0.96 4.93 9.09
C GLN A 16 -1.52 5.17 7.69
N LEU A 17 -0.98 4.51 6.67
CA LEU A 17 -1.52 4.60 5.31
C LEU A 17 -2.96 4.10 5.21
N MET A 18 -3.28 2.98 5.87
CA MET A 18 -4.66 2.48 5.94
C MET A 18 -5.59 3.51 6.60
N ILE A 19 -5.18 4.08 7.73
CA ILE A 19 -5.98 5.11 8.43
C ILE A 19 -6.22 6.32 7.52
N TYR A 20 -5.20 6.82 6.82
CA TYR A 20 -5.36 7.96 5.92
C TYR A 20 -6.26 7.65 4.73
N TYR A 21 -6.19 6.44 4.19
CA TYR A 21 -7.07 5.96 3.12
C TYR A 21 -8.54 5.89 3.56
N GLU A 22 -8.80 5.37 4.76
CA GLU A 22 -10.17 5.30 5.29
C GLU A 22 -10.70 6.68 5.67
N SER A 23 -9.85 7.55 6.23
CA SER A 23 -10.24 8.88 6.71
C SER A 23 -10.36 9.92 5.59
N GLY A 24 -9.91 9.62 4.37
CA GLY A 24 -9.91 10.57 3.26
C GLY A 24 -8.83 11.66 3.35
N TYR A 25 -7.78 11.44 4.16
CA TYR A 25 -6.64 12.36 4.28
C TYR A 25 -5.68 12.18 3.11
N THR A 26 -6.05 12.74 1.96
CA THR A 26 -5.37 12.49 0.67
C THR A 26 -3.93 12.98 0.66
N ASP A 27 -3.68 14.20 1.14
CA ASP A 27 -2.36 14.84 1.03
C ASP A 27 -1.35 14.14 1.95
N GLU A 28 -1.78 13.78 3.15
CA GLU A 28 -1.02 13.01 4.13
C GLU A 28 -0.75 11.59 3.62
N LEU A 29 -1.73 10.96 2.97
CA LEU A 29 -1.57 9.65 2.35
C LEU A 29 -0.48 9.67 1.27
N TYR A 30 -0.55 10.61 0.32
CA TYR A 30 0.45 10.68 -0.76
C TYR A 30 1.83 11.07 -0.23
N SER A 31 1.89 11.97 0.75
CA SER A 31 3.16 12.32 1.41
C SER A 31 3.78 11.11 2.12
N LEU A 32 2.97 10.31 2.81
CA LEU A 32 3.44 9.12 3.51
C LEU A 32 3.84 8.00 2.55
N ILE A 33 3.17 7.86 1.40
CA ILE A 33 3.56 6.91 0.33
C ILE A 33 5.01 7.16 -0.10
N GLU A 34 5.35 8.40 -0.43
CA GLU A 34 6.69 8.75 -0.90
C GLU A 34 7.74 8.58 0.20
N ALA A 35 7.41 9.02 1.42
CA ALA A 35 8.27 8.81 2.57
C ALA A 35 8.53 7.32 2.86
N PHE A 36 7.49 6.47 2.74
CA PHE A 36 7.61 5.04 2.98
C PHE A 36 8.43 4.34 1.89
N ARG A 37 8.22 4.72 0.62
CA ARG A 37 9.04 4.22 -0.50
C ARG A 37 10.52 4.57 -0.30
N SER A 38 10.82 5.81 0.08
CA SER A 38 12.21 6.21 0.38
C SER A 38 12.78 5.49 1.60
N PHE A 39 11.97 5.17 2.62
CA PHE A 39 12.42 4.42 3.78
C PHE A 39 12.82 2.99 3.39
N ILE A 40 11.96 2.30 2.63
CA ILE A 40 12.21 0.91 2.20
C ILE A 40 13.46 0.81 1.32
N SER A 41 13.62 1.73 0.36
CA SER A 41 14.74 1.70 -0.58
C SER A 41 16.09 1.97 0.10
N LYS A 42 16.12 2.88 1.10
CA LYS A 42 17.35 3.28 1.79
C LYS A 42 17.70 2.38 2.98
N ASN A 43 16.73 1.66 3.54
CA ASN A 43 16.96 0.87 4.75
C ASN A 43 17.58 -0.51 4.43
N LYS A 44 18.91 -0.59 4.59
CA LYS A 44 19.70 -1.82 4.40
C LYS A 44 19.40 -2.93 5.43
N LYS A 45 18.68 -2.63 6.52
CA LYS A 45 18.33 -3.62 7.55
C LYS A 45 17.09 -4.44 7.20
N LEU A 46 16.32 -4.02 6.19
CA LEU A 46 15.18 -4.78 5.68
C LEU A 46 15.67 -5.88 4.75
N THR A 47 15.10 -7.09 4.89
CA THR A 47 15.33 -8.18 3.94
C THR A 47 14.67 -7.85 2.61
N GLU A 48 15.17 -8.42 1.51
CA GLU A 48 14.59 -8.20 0.18
C GLU A 48 13.13 -8.65 0.11
N SER A 49 12.76 -9.73 0.80
CA SER A 49 11.35 -10.17 0.93
C SER A 49 10.47 -9.10 1.59
N VAL A 50 10.91 -8.48 2.70
CA VAL A 50 10.14 -7.41 3.36
C VAL A 50 10.04 -6.17 2.48
N LYS A 51 11.12 -5.80 1.78
CA LYS A 51 11.10 -4.68 0.83
C LYS A 51 10.13 -4.92 -0.31
N LEU A 52 10.12 -6.14 -0.88
CA LEU A 52 9.20 -6.53 -1.93
C LEU A 52 7.75 -6.43 -1.45
N GLN A 53 7.42 -7.07 -0.33
CA GLN A 53 6.06 -7.09 0.20
C GLN A 53 5.56 -5.68 0.60
N ALA A 54 6.43 -4.85 1.19
CA ALA A 54 6.09 -3.46 1.51
C ALA A 54 5.99 -2.57 0.25
N GLY A 55 6.82 -2.83 -0.77
CA GLY A 55 6.74 -2.19 -2.08
C GLY A 55 5.42 -2.49 -2.80
N ASN A 56 5.01 -3.76 -2.79
CA ASN A 56 3.70 -4.18 -3.31
C ASN A 56 2.57 -3.46 -2.59
N PHE A 57 2.60 -3.41 -1.25
CA PHE A 57 1.60 -2.67 -0.47
C PHE A 57 1.52 -1.19 -0.87
N ILE A 58 2.67 -0.49 -1.00
CA ILE A 58 2.70 0.91 -1.42
C ILE A 58 2.11 1.08 -2.82
N TYR A 59 2.44 0.17 -3.74
CA TYR A 59 1.90 0.19 -5.10
C TYR A 59 0.37 0.08 -5.08
N PHE A 60 -0.18 -0.91 -4.38
CA PHE A 60 -1.63 -1.09 -4.32
C PHE A 60 -2.34 0.05 -3.62
N ILE A 61 -1.83 0.57 -2.49
CA ILE A 61 -2.52 1.68 -1.80
C ILE A 61 -2.51 2.96 -2.60
N LYS A 62 -1.45 3.22 -3.35
CA LYS A 62 -1.44 4.33 -4.29
C LYS A 62 -2.50 4.12 -5.36
N LYS A 63 -2.59 2.93 -5.96
CA LYS A 63 -3.59 2.62 -6.99
C LYS A 63 -5.02 2.78 -6.49
N LEU A 64 -5.36 2.21 -5.33
CA LEU A 64 -6.69 2.39 -4.73
C LEU A 64 -6.98 3.86 -4.42
N SER A 65 -6.01 4.59 -3.90
CA SER A 65 -6.18 6.01 -3.58
C SER A 65 -6.37 6.84 -4.85
N ASP A 66 -5.63 6.55 -5.91
CA ASP A 66 -5.81 7.20 -7.21
C ASP A 66 -7.24 6.94 -7.74
N VAL A 67 -7.73 5.70 -7.64
CA VAL A 67 -9.10 5.32 -8.00
C VAL A 67 -10.15 6.04 -7.16
N LYS A 68 -10.02 6.02 -5.83
CA LYS A 68 -11.02 6.56 -4.90
C LYS A 68 -11.07 8.09 -4.89
N PHE A 69 -9.91 8.76 -4.98
CA PHE A 69 -9.80 10.19 -4.70
C PHE A 69 -9.44 11.06 -5.91
N ARG A 70 -8.81 10.50 -6.96
CA ARG A 70 -8.37 11.29 -8.12
C ARG A 70 -9.22 11.04 -9.36
N TYR A 71 -9.60 9.79 -9.61
CA TYR A 71 -10.36 9.43 -10.80
C TYR A 71 -11.86 9.56 -10.55
N HIS A 72 -12.56 10.24 -11.46
CA HIS A 72 -14.01 10.42 -11.39
C HIS A 72 -14.77 9.20 -11.92
N SER A 73 -14.10 8.35 -12.69
CA SER A 73 -14.59 7.06 -13.16
C SER A 73 -13.41 6.12 -13.36
N VAL A 74 -13.60 4.87 -12.95
CA VAL A 74 -12.64 3.80 -13.16
C VAL A 74 -13.34 2.68 -13.90
N ASP A 75 -12.74 2.24 -14.99
CA ASP A 75 -13.31 1.18 -15.81
C ASP A 75 -13.13 -0.18 -15.11
N LYS A 76 -14.10 -1.07 -15.32
CA LYS A 76 -14.11 -2.41 -14.72
C LYS A 76 -12.86 -3.23 -15.05
N LEU A 77 -12.20 -2.94 -16.18
CA LEU A 77 -10.93 -3.57 -16.56
C LEU A 77 -9.78 -3.17 -15.63
N THR A 78 -9.72 -1.93 -15.16
CA THR A 78 -8.70 -1.49 -14.19
C THR A 78 -8.91 -2.16 -12.83
N ILE A 79 -10.17 -2.28 -12.38
CA ILE A 79 -10.52 -2.99 -11.14
C ILE A 79 -10.17 -4.48 -11.25
N ALA A 80 -10.52 -5.13 -12.35
CA ALA A 80 -10.20 -6.53 -12.59
C ALA A 80 -8.68 -6.80 -12.62
N LYS A 81 -7.90 -5.93 -13.26
CA LYS A 81 -6.43 -6.02 -13.28
C LYS A 81 -5.84 -5.85 -11.88
N LEU A 82 -6.32 -4.89 -11.09
CA LEU A 82 -5.87 -4.69 -9.71
C LEU A 82 -6.15 -5.92 -8.85
N ASN A 83 -7.31 -6.55 -9.01
CA ASN A 83 -7.64 -7.80 -8.33
C ASN A 83 -6.69 -8.94 -8.71
N SER A 84 -6.43 -9.14 -10.01
CA SER A 84 -5.47 -10.16 -10.47
C SER A 84 -4.06 -9.92 -9.95
N GLU A 85 -3.56 -8.68 -10.05
CA GLU A 85 -2.23 -8.29 -9.55
C GLU A 85 -2.13 -8.52 -8.03
N LEU A 86 -3.19 -8.22 -7.27
CA LEU A 86 -3.21 -8.43 -5.82
C LEU A 86 -3.13 -9.92 -5.46
N ILE A 87 -3.87 -10.78 -6.16
CA ILE A 87 -3.89 -12.24 -5.93
C ILE A 87 -2.53 -12.86 -6.25
N GLU A 88 -1.88 -12.41 -7.33
CA GLU A 88 -0.59 -12.94 -7.79
C GLU A 88 0.60 -12.44 -6.96
N SER A 89 0.44 -11.32 -6.27
CA SER A 89 1.52 -10.72 -5.49
C SER A 89 1.57 -11.22 -4.05
N GLU A 90 2.78 -11.47 -3.53
CA GLU A 90 2.98 -11.56 -2.08
C GLU A 90 2.76 -10.17 -1.45
N VAL A 91 1.54 -9.90 -1.00
CA VAL A 91 1.23 -8.71 -0.21
C VAL A 91 1.22 -9.08 1.26
N ILE A 92 1.87 -8.26 2.08
CA ILE A 92 1.89 -8.37 3.56
C ILE A 92 0.49 -8.26 4.21
N ASN A 93 -0.57 -8.01 3.44
CA ASN A 93 -1.89 -7.70 3.97
C ASN A 93 -3.03 -8.33 3.17
N LYS A 94 -3.69 -9.34 3.77
CA LYS A 94 -4.85 -10.06 3.19
C LYS A 94 -6.16 -9.26 3.17
N VAL A 95 -6.19 -8.06 3.79
CA VAL A 95 -7.40 -7.23 3.95
C VAL A 95 -7.76 -6.44 2.66
N TRP A 96 -6.85 -6.40 1.69
CA TRP A 96 -6.98 -5.59 0.47
C TRP A 96 -8.06 -6.03 -0.54
N PRO A 97 -8.38 -7.33 -0.71
CA PRO A 97 -9.43 -7.75 -1.64
C PRO A 97 -10.80 -7.14 -1.31
N GLU A 98 -11.13 -6.99 -0.02
CA GLU A 98 -12.39 -6.38 0.45
C GLU A 98 -12.50 -4.92 0.00
N LYS A 99 -11.38 -4.19 -0.03
CA LYS A 99 -11.32 -2.78 -0.45
C LYS A 99 -11.41 -2.58 -1.96
N ILE A 100 -11.08 -3.59 -2.75
CA ILE A 100 -11.31 -3.55 -4.20
C ILE A 100 -12.80 -3.76 -4.51
N GLN A 101 -13.50 -4.60 -3.73
CA GLN A 101 -14.95 -4.80 -3.88
C GLN A 101 -15.75 -3.53 -3.54
N GLU A 102 -15.29 -2.70 -2.62
CA GLU A 102 -15.91 -1.38 -2.33
C GLU A 102 -15.84 -0.39 -3.50
N LEU A 103 -15.04 -0.68 -4.54
CA LEU A 103 -14.88 0.16 -5.72
C LEU A 103 -15.75 -0.27 -6.91
N GLU A 104 -16.48 -1.39 -6.82
CA GLU A 104 -17.47 -1.83 -7.81
C GLU A 104 -18.81 -1.10 -7.69
#